data_AF-A0A1V3P2N6-F1
#
_entry.id   AF-A0A1V3P2N6-F1
#
_cell.length_a   1.000
_cell.length_b   1.000
_cell.length_c   1.000
_cell.angle_alpha   90.00
_cell.angle_beta   90.00
_cell.angle_gamma   90.00
#
_symmetry.space_group_name_H-M   'P 1'
#
loop_
_entity.id
_entity.type
_entity.pdbx_description
1 polymer ?
#
loop_
_entity_poly.entity_id
_entity_poly.type
_entity_poly.pdbx_seq_one_letter_code
_entity_poly.pdbx_strand_id
1 'polypeptide(L)'
;MKAPDWYVSALMLDRALDAILRRVKNLDRDHDIPYLAGYSQDGKTIYIDRHLPKSFIFRGRTIEVDRFLILHEEVEKTLIDQLGLHYLHAHQIATRAEEAAVNAERITWKAYDRFMQKYVKSIGDERLSKVPADLDLKPYRDYHDYELMERMAKHIDRAPGTSAKLRDEMKAYAAAFREEHRAEQRRASGKPATRSKVNATKGNGDSPAPAIAKTPVKKPVVRNKNAAAGRGKPVS
;
A
#
# COMPACT_ATOMS: atom_id res chain seq x y z
N MET A 1 16.09 -24.50 26.23
CA MET A 1 15.19 -23.36 26.55
C MET A 1 13.99 -23.50 25.63
N LYS A 2 12.77 -23.76 26.15
CA LYS A 2 11.56 -23.82 25.31
C LYS A 2 11.15 -22.37 25.01
N ALA A 3 11.09 -22.01 23.74
CA ALA A 3 10.53 -20.72 23.35
C ALA A 3 9.01 -20.74 23.65
N PRO A 4 8.40 -19.62 24.06
CA PRO A 4 6.95 -19.54 24.26
C PRO A 4 6.17 -19.91 22.99
N ASP A 5 4.94 -20.41 23.13
CA ASP A 5 4.11 -20.89 22.01
C ASP A 5 3.80 -19.84 20.92
N TRP A 6 4.03 -18.55 21.21
CA TRP A 6 3.87 -17.43 20.28
C TRP A 6 5.18 -17.02 19.57
N TYR A 7 6.31 -17.66 19.90
CA TYR A 7 7.60 -17.32 19.33
C TYR A 7 7.80 -18.05 18.00
N VAL A 8 7.69 -17.32 16.90
CA VAL A 8 8.03 -17.84 15.57
C VAL A 8 9.55 -17.92 15.46
N SER A 9 10.08 -19.14 15.40
CA SER A 9 11.52 -19.33 15.15
C SER A 9 11.88 -18.93 13.72
N ALA A 10 13.12 -18.49 13.49
CA ALA A 10 13.62 -18.17 12.15
C ALA A 10 13.39 -19.33 11.16
N LEU A 11 13.65 -20.57 11.59
CA LEU A 11 13.42 -21.76 10.78
C LEU A 11 11.95 -21.96 10.38
N MET A 12 11.00 -21.64 11.27
CA MET A 12 9.57 -21.72 10.94
C MET A 12 9.18 -20.67 9.91
N LEU A 13 9.74 -19.47 10.02
CA LEU A 13 9.47 -18.38 9.10
C LEU A 13 10.06 -18.64 7.73
N ASP A 14 11.28 -19.17 7.66
CA ASP A 14 11.91 -19.61 6.40
C ASP A 14 11.07 -20.68 5.71
N ARG A 15 10.56 -21.67 6.46
CA ARG A 15 9.67 -22.71 5.91
C ARG A 15 8.33 -22.15 5.42
N ALA A 16 7.75 -21.19 6.14
CA ALA A 16 6.52 -20.54 5.74
C ALA A 16 6.73 -19.71 4.46
N LEU A 17 7.86 -18.98 4.40
CA LEU A 17 8.27 -18.22 3.23
C LEU A 17 8.48 -19.13 2.01
N ASP A 18 9.18 -20.24 2.16
CA ASP A 18 9.36 -21.24 1.10
C ASP A 18 8.02 -21.79 0.59
N ALA A 19 7.07 -22.04 1.49
CA ALA A 19 5.73 -22.51 1.12
C ALA A 19 4.96 -21.44 0.34
N ILE A 20 5.06 -20.17 0.75
CA ILE A 20 4.46 -19.04 0.05
C ILE A 20 5.08 -18.87 -1.35
N LEU A 21 6.41 -18.89 -1.45
CA LEU A 21 7.12 -18.78 -2.72
C LEU A 21 6.73 -19.88 -3.71
N ARG A 22 6.42 -21.09 -3.22
CA ARG A 22 5.91 -22.20 -4.06
C ARG A 22 4.44 -22.03 -4.48
N ARG A 23 3.65 -21.30 -3.70
CA ARG A 23 2.24 -21.00 -4.01
C ARG A 23 2.13 -19.90 -5.06
N VAL A 24 3.00 -18.90 -4.99
CA VAL A 24 3.03 -17.78 -5.95
C VAL A 24 3.26 -18.34 -7.35
N LYS A 25 2.25 -18.17 -8.21
CA LYS A 25 2.26 -18.75 -9.55
C LYS A 25 3.14 -17.96 -10.50
N ASN A 26 3.04 -16.62 -10.41
CA ASN A 26 3.73 -15.70 -11.30
C ASN A 26 4.39 -14.60 -10.48
N LEU A 27 5.67 -14.35 -10.77
CA LEU A 27 6.41 -13.19 -10.30
C LEU A 27 6.80 -12.35 -11.51
N ASP A 28 6.41 -11.08 -11.52
CA ASP A 28 6.69 -10.14 -12.60
C ASP A 28 7.56 -8.99 -12.09
N ARG A 29 8.64 -8.72 -12.83
CA ARG A 29 9.62 -7.66 -12.56
C ARG A 29 9.84 -6.73 -13.75
N ASP A 30 8.94 -6.75 -14.72
CA ASP A 30 9.09 -6.01 -15.97
C ASP A 30 8.20 -4.75 -16.02
N HIS A 31 7.50 -4.47 -14.93
CA HIS A 31 6.54 -3.38 -14.80
C HIS A 31 6.98 -2.35 -13.75
N ASP A 32 6.47 -1.13 -13.92
CA ASP A 32 6.61 -0.03 -12.99
C ASP A 32 5.49 -0.14 -11.94
N ILE A 33 5.87 -0.31 -10.69
CA ILE A 33 4.96 -0.54 -9.57
C ILE A 33 5.17 0.56 -8.54
N PRO A 34 4.21 1.48 -8.40
CA PRO A 34 4.29 2.48 -7.35
C PRO A 34 4.31 1.79 -5.98
N TYR A 35 5.17 2.29 -5.08
CA TYR A 35 5.47 1.70 -3.77
C TYR A 35 6.23 0.37 -3.78
N LEU A 36 7.01 0.09 -4.83
CA LEU A 36 7.95 -1.04 -4.97
C LEU A 36 7.32 -2.39 -5.32
N ALA A 37 6.15 -2.70 -4.78
CA ALA A 37 5.49 -3.97 -5.00
C ALA A 37 3.97 -3.86 -4.92
N GLY A 38 3.29 -4.90 -5.44
CA GLY A 38 1.84 -5.05 -5.38
C GLY A 38 1.41 -6.39 -5.95
N TYR A 39 0.11 -6.64 -5.94
CA TYR A 39 -0.48 -7.87 -6.48
C TYR A 39 -1.55 -7.59 -7.54
N SER A 40 -1.74 -8.56 -8.41
CA SER A 40 -2.89 -8.65 -9.32
C SER A 40 -4.22 -8.73 -8.55
N GLN A 41 -5.32 -8.31 -9.17
CA GLN A 41 -6.66 -8.36 -8.57
C GLN A 41 -7.06 -9.74 -8.05
N ASP A 42 -6.60 -10.81 -8.71
CA ASP A 42 -6.86 -12.21 -8.32
C ASP A 42 -5.82 -12.80 -7.37
N GLY A 43 -4.78 -12.04 -7.02
CA GLY A 43 -3.69 -12.43 -6.12
C GLY A 43 -2.78 -13.53 -6.67
N LYS A 44 -2.83 -13.86 -7.97
CA LYS A 44 -2.00 -14.95 -8.53
C LYS A 44 -0.64 -14.48 -9.04
N THR A 45 -0.56 -13.22 -9.42
CA THR A 45 0.68 -12.56 -9.86
C THR A 45 1.09 -11.53 -8.82
N ILE A 46 2.33 -11.65 -8.35
CA ILE A 46 3.02 -10.63 -7.54
C ILE A 46 3.89 -9.80 -8.48
N TYR A 47 3.76 -8.49 -8.36
CA TYR A 47 4.53 -7.50 -9.11
C TYR A 47 5.57 -6.86 -8.20
N ILE A 48 6.82 -6.82 -8.66
CA ILE A 48 7.89 -6.03 -8.04
C ILE A 48 8.41 -5.04 -9.08
N ASP A 49 8.63 -3.81 -8.68
CA ASP A 49 9.11 -2.76 -9.58
C ASP A 49 10.42 -3.16 -10.27
N ARG A 50 10.47 -2.94 -11.59
CA ARG A 50 11.61 -3.31 -12.44
C ARG A 50 12.91 -2.60 -12.09
N HIS A 51 12.84 -1.42 -11.48
CA HIS A 51 14.02 -0.62 -11.11
C HIS A 51 14.53 -0.94 -9.71
N LEU A 52 13.76 -1.70 -8.91
CA LEU A 52 14.25 -2.22 -7.64
C LEU A 52 15.35 -3.27 -7.91
N PRO A 53 16.51 -3.23 -7.24
CA PRO A 53 17.48 -4.31 -7.31
C PRO A 53 16.93 -5.58 -6.66
N LYS A 54 17.27 -6.74 -7.23
CA LYS A 54 16.89 -8.05 -6.66
C LYS A 54 17.55 -8.33 -5.31
N SER A 55 18.70 -7.71 -5.06
CA SER A 55 19.49 -7.97 -3.88
C SER A 55 20.25 -6.74 -3.39
N PHE A 56 20.68 -6.80 -2.14
CA PHE A 56 21.59 -5.83 -1.54
C PHE A 56 22.65 -6.52 -0.68
N ILE A 57 23.77 -5.83 -0.48
CA ILE A 57 24.88 -6.36 0.31
C ILE A 57 24.72 -5.90 1.77
N PHE A 58 24.70 -6.85 2.69
CA PHE A 58 24.67 -6.57 4.13
C PHE A 58 25.68 -7.45 4.85
N ARG A 59 26.67 -6.82 5.51
CA ARG A 59 27.75 -7.51 6.24
C ARG A 59 28.47 -8.58 5.39
N GLY A 60 28.76 -8.23 4.13
CA GLY A 60 29.45 -9.12 3.18
C GLY A 60 28.59 -10.25 2.60
N ARG A 61 27.29 -10.31 2.92
CA ARG A 61 26.34 -11.27 2.33
C ARG A 61 25.46 -10.59 1.30
N THR A 62 25.19 -11.27 0.19
CA THR A 62 24.15 -10.88 -0.77
C THR A 62 22.81 -11.37 -0.25
N ILE A 63 21.87 -10.45 -0.06
CA ILE A 63 20.54 -10.73 0.45
C ILE A 63 19.53 -10.46 -0.66
N GLU A 64 18.79 -11.51 -1.04
CA GLU A 64 17.65 -11.38 -1.96
C GLU A 64 16.47 -10.69 -1.26
N VAL A 65 15.89 -9.71 -1.95
CA VAL A 65 14.86 -8.81 -1.44
C VAL A 65 13.46 -9.33 -1.75
N ASP A 66 13.32 -9.96 -2.92
CA ASP A 66 12.05 -10.38 -3.52
C ASP A 66 11.20 -11.20 -2.56
N ARG A 67 11.84 -12.12 -1.83
CA ARG A 67 11.19 -12.99 -0.87
C ARG A 67 10.45 -12.23 0.23
N PHE A 68 10.98 -11.11 0.71
CA PHE A 68 10.34 -10.31 1.76
C PHE A 68 9.12 -9.56 1.22
N LEU A 69 9.24 -9.01 0.01
CA LEU A 69 8.11 -8.36 -0.66
C LEU A 69 7.01 -9.37 -1.00
N ILE A 70 7.37 -10.54 -1.52
CA ILE A 70 6.41 -11.60 -1.81
C ILE A 70 5.64 -12.02 -0.55
N LEU A 71 6.34 -12.16 0.59
CA LEU A 71 5.68 -12.43 1.87
C LEU A 71 4.69 -11.32 2.25
N HIS A 72 5.12 -10.05 2.12
CA HIS A 72 4.28 -8.89 2.43
C HIS A 72 2.99 -8.92 1.58
N GLU A 73 3.14 -9.01 0.26
CA GLU A 73 2.00 -9.00 -0.66
C GLU A 73 1.05 -10.18 -0.41
N GLU A 74 1.58 -11.39 -0.21
CA GLU A 74 0.77 -12.58 -0.01
C GLU A 74 -0.02 -12.55 1.30
N VAL A 75 0.63 -12.13 2.39
CA VAL A 75 -0.03 -12.00 3.70
C VAL A 75 -1.12 -10.94 3.62
N GLU A 76 -0.83 -9.78 3.02
CA GLU A 76 -1.80 -8.71 2.87
C GLU A 76 -3.02 -9.17 2.07
N LYS A 77 -2.80 -9.73 0.87
CA LYS A 77 -3.86 -10.20 -0.01
C LYS A 77 -4.68 -11.31 0.63
N THR A 78 -4.05 -12.26 1.31
CA THR A 78 -4.76 -13.36 1.99
C THR A 78 -5.64 -12.84 3.11
N LEU A 79 -5.18 -11.88 3.93
CA LEU A 79 -5.99 -11.29 4.99
C LEU A 79 -7.20 -10.52 4.43
N ILE A 80 -7.04 -9.83 3.31
CA ILE A 80 -8.14 -9.12 2.64
C ILE A 80 -9.14 -10.13 2.05
N ASP A 81 -8.67 -11.08 1.24
CA ASP A 81 -9.54 -11.96 0.46
C ASP A 81 -10.24 -13.03 1.32
N GLN A 82 -9.52 -13.61 2.29
CA GLN A 82 -10.05 -14.74 3.09
C GLN A 82 -10.77 -14.28 4.35
N LEU A 83 -10.32 -13.17 4.95
CA LEU A 83 -10.86 -12.69 6.23
C LEU A 83 -11.61 -11.35 6.11
N GLY A 84 -11.64 -10.74 4.92
CA GLY A 84 -12.34 -9.48 4.69
C GLY A 84 -11.72 -8.30 5.44
N LEU A 85 -10.44 -8.37 5.82
CA LEU A 85 -9.80 -7.30 6.56
C LEU A 85 -9.73 -6.02 5.74
N HIS A 86 -9.87 -4.89 6.42
CA HIS A 86 -9.57 -3.59 5.83
C HIS A 86 -8.10 -3.53 5.42
N TYR A 87 -7.81 -3.01 4.23
CA TYR A 87 -6.46 -2.96 3.66
C TYR A 87 -5.43 -2.39 4.65
N LEU A 88 -5.73 -1.26 5.29
CA LEU A 88 -4.80 -0.65 6.26
C LEU A 88 -4.39 -1.59 7.41
N HIS A 89 -5.29 -2.46 7.88
CA HIS A 89 -4.97 -3.43 8.92
C HIS A 89 -4.18 -4.62 8.35
N ALA A 90 -4.58 -5.11 7.18
CA ALA A 90 -3.85 -6.17 6.48
C ALA A 90 -2.40 -5.75 6.21
N HIS A 91 -2.21 -4.52 5.72
CA HIS A 91 -0.92 -3.91 5.44
C HIS A 91 -0.02 -3.86 6.68
N GLN A 92 -0.56 -3.41 7.83
CA GLN A 92 0.20 -3.37 9.08
C GLN A 92 0.66 -4.75 9.55
N ILE A 93 -0.18 -5.78 9.37
CA ILE A 93 0.18 -7.16 9.72
C ILE A 93 1.24 -7.69 8.76
N ALA A 94 1.08 -7.43 7.46
CA ALA A 94 2.04 -7.81 6.43
C ALA A 94 3.42 -7.20 6.68
N THR A 95 3.50 -5.89 6.99
CA THR A 95 4.78 -5.23 7.33
C THR A 95 5.44 -5.86 8.57
N ARG A 96 4.66 -6.35 9.53
CA ARG A 96 5.22 -7.04 10.71
C ARG A 96 5.68 -8.45 10.40
N ALA A 97 5.01 -9.16 9.50
CA ALA A 97 5.47 -10.44 8.99
C ALA A 97 6.78 -10.28 8.19
N GLU A 98 6.87 -9.24 7.37
CA GLU A 98 8.07 -8.87 6.63
C GLU A 98 9.24 -8.54 7.56
N GLU A 99 9.01 -7.67 8.56
CA GLU A 99 10.03 -7.33 9.56
C GLU A 99 10.54 -8.56 10.30
N ALA A 100 9.64 -9.48 10.68
CA ALA A 100 10.02 -10.74 11.30
C ALA A 100 10.90 -11.58 10.37
N ALA A 101 10.61 -11.63 9.07
CA ALA A 101 11.37 -12.40 8.08
C ALA A 101 12.76 -11.80 7.85
N VAL A 102 12.85 -10.48 7.73
CA VAL A 102 14.13 -9.76 7.64
C VAL A 102 15.00 -10.04 8.87
N ASN A 103 14.40 -10.00 10.07
CA ASN A 103 15.10 -10.28 11.32
C ASN A 103 15.53 -11.75 11.43
N ALA A 104 14.72 -12.70 10.94
CA ALA A 104 15.06 -14.13 10.88
C ALA A 104 16.34 -14.38 10.05
N GLU A 105 16.52 -13.61 8.99
CA GLU A 105 17.72 -13.61 8.14
C GLU A 105 18.93 -12.87 8.75
N ARG A 106 18.82 -12.48 10.02
CA ARG A 106 19.84 -11.74 10.79
C ARG A 106 20.20 -10.39 10.18
N ILE A 107 19.23 -9.77 9.50
CA ILE A 107 19.31 -8.41 8.99
C ILE A 107 18.55 -7.50 9.95
N THR A 108 19.01 -6.27 10.16
CA THR A 108 18.25 -5.31 10.95
C THR A 108 17.18 -4.66 10.08
N TRP A 109 15.96 -4.54 10.60
CA TRP A 109 14.87 -3.81 9.92
C TRP A 109 15.33 -2.44 9.40
N LYS A 110 16.07 -1.68 10.21
CA LYS A 110 16.60 -0.36 9.84
C LYS A 110 17.52 -0.37 8.61
N ALA A 111 18.30 -1.44 8.40
CA ALA A 111 19.17 -1.55 7.23
C ALA A 111 18.34 -1.85 5.96
N TYR A 112 17.38 -2.75 6.10
CA TYR A 112 16.44 -3.12 5.05
C TYR A 112 15.55 -1.95 4.63
N ASP A 113 14.86 -1.31 5.59
CA ASP A 113 14.01 -0.14 5.34
C ASP A 113 14.80 0.99 4.68
N ARG A 114 16.02 1.30 5.14
CA ARG A 114 16.86 2.31 4.47
C ARG A 114 17.16 1.97 3.01
N PHE A 115 17.42 0.69 2.72
CA PHE A 115 17.62 0.24 1.35
C PHE A 115 16.34 0.47 0.54
N MET A 116 15.17 0.06 1.05
CA MET A 116 13.89 0.23 0.37
C MET A 116 13.51 1.69 0.14
N GLN A 117 13.64 2.55 1.15
CA GLN A 117 13.31 3.97 1.06
C GLN A 117 14.09 4.72 -0.03
N LYS A 118 15.31 4.25 -0.37
CA LYS A 118 16.08 4.79 -1.50
C LYS A 118 15.32 4.65 -2.81
N TYR A 119 14.63 3.52 -2.99
CA TYR A 119 13.89 3.19 -4.20
C TYR A 119 12.45 3.68 -4.17
N VAL A 120 11.79 3.69 -3.00
CA VAL A 120 10.42 4.24 -2.86
C VAL A 120 10.38 5.66 -3.41
N LYS A 121 11.37 6.48 -3.04
CA LYS A 121 11.44 7.86 -3.49
C LYS A 121 11.76 7.97 -4.98
N SER A 122 12.76 7.25 -5.47
CA SER A 122 13.14 7.34 -6.90
C SER A 122 12.04 6.84 -7.82
N ILE A 123 11.38 5.73 -7.48
CA ILE A 123 10.28 5.15 -8.26
C ILE A 123 9.02 6.02 -8.18
N GLY A 124 8.73 6.62 -7.01
CA GLY A 124 7.64 7.58 -6.87
C GLY A 124 7.84 8.86 -7.72
N ASP A 125 9.09 9.33 -7.81
CA ASP A 125 9.49 10.48 -8.61
C ASP A 125 9.63 10.14 -10.11
N GLU A 126 9.93 8.88 -10.46
CA GLU A 126 10.07 8.40 -11.84
C GLU A 126 8.76 8.43 -12.63
N ARG A 127 8.86 8.73 -13.93
CA ARG A 127 7.72 8.72 -14.85
C ARG A 127 7.32 7.28 -15.13
N LEU A 128 6.35 6.77 -14.37
CA LEU A 128 5.57 5.57 -14.70
C LEU A 128 5.40 5.45 -16.22
N SER A 129 5.85 4.34 -16.78
CA SER A 129 5.88 4.11 -18.22
C SER A 129 5.11 2.85 -18.62
N LYS A 130 5.11 1.85 -17.74
CA LYS A 130 4.53 0.53 -17.97
C LYS A 130 3.92 -0.03 -16.69
N VAL A 131 2.64 0.24 -16.46
CA VAL A 131 1.89 -0.24 -15.28
C VAL A 131 1.06 -1.48 -15.67
N PRO A 132 1.02 -2.56 -14.86
CA PRO A 132 0.23 -3.74 -15.18
C PRO A 132 -1.26 -3.42 -15.28
N ALA A 133 -1.96 -4.08 -16.21
CA ALA A 133 -3.38 -3.82 -16.49
C ALA A 133 -4.35 -4.42 -15.47
N ASP A 134 -3.86 -5.32 -14.61
CA ASP A 134 -4.62 -6.06 -13.61
C ASP A 134 -4.11 -5.80 -12.18
N LEU A 135 -3.24 -4.79 -11.99
CA LEU A 135 -2.76 -4.37 -10.66
C LEU A 135 -3.95 -3.98 -9.77
N ASP A 136 -3.99 -4.50 -8.54
CA ASP A 136 -5.01 -4.11 -7.57
C ASP A 136 -4.79 -2.66 -7.13
N LEU A 137 -5.84 -1.84 -7.28
CA LEU A 137 -5.77 -0.41 -6.97
C LEU A 137 -6.29 -0.06 -5.58
N LYS A 138 -6.76 -1.05 -4.80
CA LYS A 138 -7.22 -0.84 -3.42
C LYS A 138 -6.21 -0.06 -2.56
N PRO A 139 -4.89 -0.33 -2.60
CA PRO A 139 -3.90 0.45 -1.85
C PRO A 139 -3.98 1.96 -2.15
N TYR A 140 -3.98 2.32 -3.43
CA TYR A 140 -3.96 3.72 -3.88
C TYR A 140 -5.29 4.44 -3.63
N ARG A 141 -6.41 3.70 -3.63
CA ARG A 141 -7.73 4.23 -3.27
C ARG A 141 -7.77 4.63 -1.80
N ASP A 142 -7.30 3.75 -0.92
CA ASP A 142 -7.36 3.93 0.53
C ASP A 142 -6.37 4.98 1.05
N TYR A 143 -5.23 5.19 0.36
CA TYR A 143 -4.31 6.30 0.64
C TYR A 143 -4.71 7.63 -0.01
N HIS A 144 -5.77 7.64 -0.82
CA HIS A 144 -6.25 8.84 -1.50
C HIS A 144 -5.21 9.46 -2.48
N ASP A 145 -4.42 8.63 -3.17
CA ASP A 145 -3.35 9.06 -4.07
C ASP A 145 -3.83 9.24 -5.53
N TYR A 146 -4.67 10.26 -5.75
CA TYR A 146 -5.35 10.50 -7.02
C TYR A 146 -4.43 10.89 -8.17
N GLU A 147 -3.45 11.75 -7.92
CA GLU A 147 -2.50 12.17 -8.95
C GLU A 147 -1.68 10.97 -9.46
N LEU A 148 -1.33 10.06 -8.55
CA LEU A 148 -0.64 8.82 -8.87
C LEU A 148 -1.55 7.91 -9.72
N MET A 149 -2.80 7.72 -9.32
CA MET A 149 -3.79 6.95 -10.07
C MET A 149 -4.02 7.52 -11.48
N GLU A 150 -4.09 8.84 -11.65
CA GLU A 150 -4.23 9.47 -12.97
C GLU A 150 -3.00 9.25 -13.85
N ARG A 151 -1.79 9.32 -13.26
CA ARG A 151 -0.54 9.00 -13.96
C ARG A 151 -0.52 7.54 -14.39
N MET A 152 -0.85 6.61 -13.50
CA MET A 152 -0.93 5.18 -13.80
C MET A 152 -1.88 4.91 -14.97
N ALA A 153 -3.07 5.53 -15.00
CA ALA A 153 -4.06 5.32 -16.05
C ALA A 153 -3.54 5.64 -17.47
N LYS A 154 -2.58 6.56 -17.61
CA LYS A 154 -1.94 6.92 -18.89
C LYS A 154 -0.95 5.87 -19.37
N HIS A 155 -0.41 5.07 -18.45
CA HIS A 155 0.70 4.14 -18.67
C HIS A 155 0.32 2.67 -18.41
N ILE A 156 -0.98 2.37 -18.28
CA ILE A 156 -1.48 1.01 -18.23
C ILE A 156 -1.11 0.29 -19.52
N ASP A 157 -0.38 -0.82 -19.39
CA ASP A 157 -0.08 -1.70 -20.51
C ASP A 157 -1.37 -2.21 -21.15
N ARG A 158 -1.41 -2.24 -22.48
CA ARG A 158 -2.64 -2.55 -23.22
C ARG A 158 -2.82 -4.06 -23.34
N ALA A 159 -3.09 -4.73 -22.21
CA ALA A 159 -3.73 -6.04 -22.25
C ALA A 159 -5.16 -5.88 -22.80
N PRO A 160 -5.58 -6.65 -23.82
CA PRO A 160 -6.95 -6.61 -24.34
C PRO A 160 -7.96 -6.93 -23.24
N GLY A 161 -8.99 -6.08 -23.06
CA GLY A 161 -10.09 -6.30 -22.09
C GLY A 161 -9.84 -5.76 -20.68
N THR A 162 -8.75 -6.16 -20.01
CA THR A 162 -8.49 -5.80 -18.59
C THR A 162 -8.16 -4.32 -18.43
N SER A 163 -7.40 -3.76 -19.37
CA SER A 163 -6.98 -2.36 -19.34
C SER A 163 -8.15 -1.37 -19.48
N ALA A 164 -9.25 -1.75 -20.12
CA ALA A 164 -10.44 -0.90 -20.25
C ALA A 164 -11.19 -0.78 -18.92
N LYS A 165 -11.45 -1.92 -18.27
CA LYS A 165 -12.11 -1.98 -16.96
C LYS A 165 -11.32 -1.21 -15.89
N LEU A 166 -10.00 -1.39 -15.84
CA LEU A 166 -9.14 -0.68 -14.89
C LEU A 166 -9.20 0.85 -15.09
N ARG A 167 -9.14 1.30 -16.35
CA ARG A 167 -9.26 2.72 -16.70
C ARG A 167 -10.62 3.30 -16.32
N ASP A 168 -11.70 2.57 -16.54
CA ASP A 168 -13.06 3.03 -16.22
C ASP A 168 -13.28 3.10 -14.71
N GLU A 169 -12.78 2.12 -13.95
CA GLU A 169 -12.79 2.17 -12.48
C GLU A 169 -12.00 3.36 -11.93
N MET A 170 -10.80 3.62 -12.46
CA MET A 170 -9.99 4.78 -12.07
C MET A 170 -10.70 6.10 -12.41
N LYS A 171 -11.34 6.20 -13.57
CA LYS A 171 -12.12 7.39 -13.97
C LYS A 171 -13.34 7.60 -13.08
N ALA A 172 -14.09 6.54 -12.78
CA ALA A 172 -15.26 6.58 -11.92
C ALA A 172 -14.87 7.03 -10.49
N TYR A 173 -13.77 6.47 -9.97
CA TYR A 173 -13.24 6.86 -8.66
C TYR A 173 -12.78 8.32 -8.63
N ALA A 174 -12.02 8.76 -9.65
CA ALA A 174 -11.60 10.16 -9.77
C ALA A 174 -12.79 11.12 -9.90
N ALA A 175 -13.89 10.71 -10.52
CA ALA A 175 -15.12 11.49 -10.59
C ALA A 175 -15.81 11.61 -9.22
N ALA A 176 -16.02 10.49 -8.53
CA ALA A 176 -16.63 10.46 -7.21
C ALA A 176 -15.86 11.32 -6.19
N PHE A 177 -14.53 11.25 -6.21
CA PHE A 177 -13.71 12.05 -5.30
C PHE A 177 -13.72 13.55 -5.63
N ARG A 178 -13.71 13.93 -6.92
CA ARG A 178 -13.87 15.35 -7.31
C ARG A 178 -15.21 15.92 -6.81
N GLU A 179 -16.25 15.10 -6.77
CA GLU A 179 -17.54 15.50 -6.20
C GLU A 179 -17.48 15.64 -4.67
N GLU A 180 -16.85 14.70 -3.97
CA GLU A 180 -16.66 14.77 -2.51
C GLU A 180 -15.84 16.00 -2.11
N HIS A 181 -14.70 16.25 -2.77
CA HIS A 181 -13.85 17.40 -2.49
C HIS A 181 -14.54 18.74 -2.84
N ARG A 182 -15.37 18.78 -3.89
CA ARG A 182 -16.24 19.93 -4.19
C ARG A 182 -17.32 20.10 -3.11
N ALA A 183 -17.89 19.02 -2.59
CA ALA A 183 -18.87 19.05 -1.52
C ALA A 183 -18.25 19.54 -0.20
N GLU A 184 -17.04 19.10 0.13
CA GLU A 184 -16.28 19.58 1.29
C GLU A 184 -15.89 21.05 1.15
N GLN A 185 -15.40 21.49 -0.03
CA GLN A 185 -15.14 22.92 -0.28
C GLN A 185 -16.39 23.78 -0.19
N ARG A 186 -17.55 23.27 -0.65
CA ARG A 186 -18.85 23.96 -0.49
C ARG A 186 -19.27 24.05 0.98
N ARG A 187 -19.06 22.99 1.76
CA ARG A 187 -19.30 22.97 3.21
C ARG A 187 -18.37 23.91 3.96
N ALA A 188 -17.08 23.94 3.60
CA ALA A 188 -16.07 24.78 4.23
C ALA A 188 -16.20 26.27 3.86
N SER A 189 -16.68 26.58 2.65
CA SER A 189 -16.88 27.97 2.19
C SER A 189 -18.20 28.60 2.67
N GLY A 190 -19.02 27.87 3.43
CA GLY A 190 -20.26 28.39 4.02
C GLY A 190 -21.30 28.87 3.00
N LYS A 191 -21.12 28.62 1.70
CA LYS A 191 -22.07 29.06 0.68
C LYS A 191 -23.27 28.10 0.67
N PRO A 192 -24.50 28.58 0.95
CA PRO A 192 -25.67 27.74 0.82
C PRO A 192 -25.79 27.30 -0.63
N ALA A 193 -26.14 26.03 -0.83
CA ALA A 193 -26.46 25.51 -2.14
C ALA A 193 -27.50 26.44 -2.78
N THR A 194 -27.14 27.07 -3.90
CA THR A 194 -28.15 27.66 -4.79
C THR A 194 -29.08 26.52 -5.15
N ARG A 195 -30.32 26.62 -4.66
CA ARG A 195 -31.42 25.74 -5.08
C ARG A 195 -31.51 25.84 -6.60
N SER A 196 -30.93 24.87 -7.31
CA SER A 196 -31.39 24.57 -8.65
C SER A 196 -32.88 24.25 -8.51
N LYS A 197 -33.73 25.06 -9.15
CA LYS A 197 -35.16 24.80 -9.28
C LYS A 197 -35.32 23.43 -9.96
N VAL A 198 -35.53 22.40 -9.15
CA VAL A 198 -36.10 21.14 -9.59
C VAL A 198 -37.59 21.38 -9.72
N ASN A 199 -38.09 21.30 -10.95
CA ASN A 199 -39.53 21.22 -11.21
C ASN A 199 -40.08 20.00 -10.45
N ALA A 200 -41.04 20.27 -9.58
CA ALA A 200 -41.70 19.29 -8.76
C ALA A 200 -42.51 18.31 -9.64
N THR A 201 -42.20 17.03 -9.52
CA THR A 201 -43.19 15.95 -9.65
C THR A 201 -43.03 15.03 -8.44
N LYS A 202 -44.13 14.87 -7.70
CA LYS A 202 -44.25 14.12 -6.45
C LYS A 202 -44.19 12.61 -6.72
N GLY A 203 -43.57 11.86 -5.82
CA GLY A 203 -43.71 10.41 -5.69
C GLY A 203 -43.06 9.91 -4.39
N ASN A 204 -43.87 9.27 -3.54
CA ASN A 204 -43.60 8.82 -2.17
C ASN A 204 -42.42 7.85 -1.99
N GLY A 205 -41.91 7.76 -0.76
CA GLY A 205 -41.50 6.48 -0.17
C GLY A 205 -40.22 6.48 0.65
N ASP A 206 -40.40 6.37 1.97
CA ASP A 206 -39.56 5.69 2.97
C ASP A 206 -38.20 6.25 3.44
N SER A 207 -38.12 6.41 4.77
CA SER A 207 -36.97 6.75 5.62
C SER A 207 -35.84 5.70 5.56
N PRO A 208 -34.60 6.06 5.95
CA PRO A 208 -34.15 5.60 7.27
C PRO A 208 -33.19 6.54 8.06
N ALA A 209 -33.09 6.23 9.36
CA ALA A 209 -32.23 6.81 10.41
C ALA A 209 -30.76 6.28 10.38
N PRO A 210 -29.91 6.53 11.41
CA PRO A 210 -29.36 7.81 11.86
C PRO A 210 -27.84 7.90 11.57
N ALA A 211 -27.33 9.14 11.52
CA ALA A 211 -25.92 9.45 11.27
C ALA A 211 -25.02 9.09 12.47
N ILE A 212 -23.99 8.26 12.23
CA ILE A 212 -22.85 8.09 13.13
C ILE A 212 -21.82 9.17 12.80
N ALA A 213 -21.52 10.01 13.78
CA ALA A 213 -20.59 11.13 13.69
C ALA A 213 -19.16 10.65 13.40
N LYS A 214 -18.54 11.22 12.35
CA LYS A 214 -17.11 11.04 12.05
C LYS A 214 -16.28 11.99 12.91
N THR A 215 -15.50 11.44 13.83
CA THR A 215 -14.40 12.15 14.51
C THR A 215 -13.22 12.25 13.54
N PRO A 216 -12.58 13.43 13.35
CA PRO A 216 -11.48 13.56 12.40
C PRO A 216 -10.20 12.93 12.95
N VAL A 217 -9.72 11.87 12.31
CA VAL A 217 -8.42 11.25 12.62
C VAL A 217 -7.32 12.15 12.06
N LYS A 218 -6.51 12.72 12.96
CA LYS A 218 -5.32 13.50 12.62
C LYS A 218 -4.24 12.58 12.08
N LYS A 219 -3.60 12.99 10.98
CA LYS A 219 -2.35 12.39 10.45
C LYS A 219 -1.35 12.19 11.58
N PRO A 220 -0.69 11.02 11.71
CA PRO A 220 0.37 10.85 12.69
C PRO A 220 1.57 11.71 12.30
N VAL A 221 1.73 12.84 13.01
CA VAL A 221 2.96 13.64 13.01
C VAL A 221 4.01 12.85 13.77
N VAL A 222 5.02 12.35 13.06
CA VAL A 222 6.25 11.85 13.68
C VAL A 222 6.94 13.03 14.35
N ARG A 223 6.76 13.12 15.68
CA ARG A 223 7.34 14.17 16.50
C ARG A 223 8.80 13.84 16.77
N ASN A 224 9.69 14.54 16.06
CA ASN A 224 11.13 14.47 16.27
C ASN A 224 11.47 15.04 17.67
N LYS A 225 11.73 14.17 18.65
CA LYS A 225 12.32 14.56 19.93
C LYS A 225 13.79 14.14 19.92
N ASN A 226 14.65 15.07 19.53
CA ASN A 226 16.04 15.10 19.97
C ASN A 226 16.47 16.56 20.11
N ALA A 227 16.23 17.10 21.30
CA ALA A 227 16.96 18.24 21.83
C ALA A 227 17.14 18.02 23.33
N ALA A 228 18.34 18.32 23.81
CA ALA A 228 18.83 18.24 25.20
C ALA A 228 19.28 16.86 25.72
N ALA A 229 20.51 16.49 25.38
CA ALA A 229 21.48 15.99 26.37
C ALA A 229 22.90 16.07 25.78
N GLY A 230 23.47 17.28 25.83
CA GLY A 230 24.90 17.48 25.59
C GLY A 230 25.48 18.23 26.78
N ARG A 231 26.30 17.53 27.59
CA ARG A 231 27.55 18.04 28.20
C ARG A 231 28.12 17.01 29.17
N GLY A 232 29.22 16.39 28.75
CA GLY A 232 30.16 15.63 29.57
C GLY A 232 31.41 15.39 28.75
N LYS A 233 32.34 16.35 28.77
CA LYS A 233 33.67 16.23 28.14
C LYS A 233 34.57 15.29 28.95
N PRO A 234 35.62 14.72 28.33
CA PRO A 234 36.54 13.75 28.93
C PRO A 234 37.74 14.42 29.65
N VAL A 235 38.67 13.58 30.12
CA VAL A 235 40.00 13.83 30.75
C VAL A 235 39.88 13.92 32.30
N SER A 236 40.59 13.12 33.11
CA SER A 236 41.95 12.55 32.99
C SER A 236 42.05 11.04 33.25
#